data_AF-A0A317DLC6-F1
#
_entry.id   AF-A0A317DLC6-F1
#
_cell.length_a   1.000
_cell.length_b   1.000
_cell.length_c   1.000
_cell.angle_alpha   90.00
_cell.angle_beta   90.00
_cell.angle_gamma   90.00
#
_symmetry.space_group_name_H-M   'P 1'
#
loop_
_entity.id
_entity.type
_entity.pdbx_description
1 polymer ?
#
loop_
_entity_poly.entity_id
_entity_poly.type
_entity_poly.pdbx_seq_one_letter_code
_entity_poly.pdbx_strand_id
1 'polypeptide(L)'
;MDRFEGRCWLDWWANSSTLLGSVEVAVVITAADAGWEARGRLVSDGDEDQEAFAFLCDLDPVFMLRFEDESRAAVTVHPSDGHRRFSLTEYTGPVQRSVENRIDL
;
A
#
# COMPACT_ATOMS: atom_id res chain seq x y z
N MET A 1 -22.13 -10.14 4.68
CA MET A 1 -21.40 -9.50 3.57
C MET A 1 -20.05 -9.16 4.16
N ASP A 2 -19.12 -10.10 4.05
CA ASP A 2 -17.91 -10.12 4.89
C ASP A 2 -16.65 -9.98 4.02
N ARG A 3 -16.84 -9.61 2.76
CA ARG A 3 -15.80 -9.47 1.76
C ARG A 3 -16.09 -8.30 0.83
N PHE A 4 -15.08 -7.48 0.60
CA PHE A 4 -15.02 -6.44 -0.41
C PHE A 4 -14.02 -6.85 -1.49
N GLU A 5 -14.32 -6.55 -2.75
CA GLU A 5 -13.42 -6.75 -3.87
C GLU A 5 -13.56 -5.57 -4.82
N GLY A 6 -12.44 -4.92 -5.13
CA GLY A 6 -12.48 -3.68 -5.90
C GLY A 6 -11.09 -3.16 -6.27
N ARG A 7 -11.09 -2.06 -7.01
CA ARG A 7 -9.88 -1.31 -7.35
C ARG A 7 -9.64 -0.24 -6.30
N CYS A 8 -8.38 -0.07 -5.94
CA CYS A 8 -7.92 0.92 -4.99
C CYS A 8 -6.57 1.48 -5.45
N TRP A 9 -6.10 2.49 -4.74
CA TRP A 9 -4.77 3.06 -4.94
C TRP A 9 -3.96 2.95 -3.67
N LEU A 10 -2.71 2.52 -3.79
CA LEU A 10 -1.72 2.64 -2.72
C LEU A 10 -0.93 3.92 -2.96
N ASP A 11 -1.23 4.92 -2.14
CA ASP A 11 -0.56 6.22 -2.17
C ASP A 11 0.61 6.20 -1.17
N TRP A 12 1.83 6.42 -1.67
CA TRP A 12 3.04 6.53 -0.86
C TRP A 12 3.40 7.99 -0.60
N TRP A 13 3.40 8.38 0.66
CA TRP A 13 3.61 9.75 1.10
C TRP A 13 4.96 9.87 1.81
N ALA A 14 5.83 10.76 1.35
CA ALA A 14 7.09 11.05 2.04
C ALA A 14 6.87 11.77 3.38
N ASN A 15 5.76 12.48 3.47
CA ASN A 15 5.29 13.24 4.63
C ASN A 15 3.80 13.58 4.42
N SER A 16 3.18 14.31 5.35
CA SER A 16 1.75 14.67 5.30
C SER A 16 1.29 15.46 4.07
N SER A 17 2.22 16.01 3.28
CA SER A 17 1.91 16.93 2.18
C SER A 17 2.57 16.55 0.85
N THR A 18 3.43 15.53 0.81
CA THR A 18 4.19 15.13 -0.39
C THR A 18 3.87 13.69 -0.77
N LEU A 19 3.06 13.51 -1.81
CA LEU A 19 2.82 12.23 -2.48
C LEU A 19 3.95 11.95 -3.47
N LEU A 20 4.70 10.87 -3.31
CA LEU A 20 5.76 10.49 -4.26
C LEU A 20 5.31 9.44 -5.28
N GLY A 21 4.35 8.58 -4.91
CA GLY A 21 3.88 7.52 -5.79
C GLY A 21 2.44 7.15 -5.49
N SER A 22 1.69 6.81 -6.53
CA SER A 22 0.35 6.25 -6.42
C SER A 22 0.25 5.08 -7.37
N VAL A 23 -0.08 3.90 -6.85
CA VAL A 23 -0.12 2.66 -7.63
C VAL A 23 -1.52 2.08 -7.58
N GLU A 24 -2.10 1.80 -8.75
CA GLU A 24 -3.42 1.16 -8.85
C GLU A 24 -3.32 -0.34 -8.55
N VAL A 25 -4.18 -0.81 -7.65
CA VAL A 25 -4.19 -2.18 -7.15
C VAL A 25 -5.59 -2.76 -7.16
N ALA A 26 -5.68 -4.06 -7.42
CA ALA A 26 -6.90 -4.83 -7.18
C ALA A 26 -6.78 -5.49 -5.81
N VAL A 27 -7.75 -5.25 -4.92
CA VAL A 27 -7.74 -5.77 -3.55
C VAL A 27 -8.97 -6.60 -3.25
N VAL A 28 -8.76 -7.62 -2.42
CA VAL A 28 -9.80 -8.41 -1.77
C VAL A 28 -9.62 -8.24 -0.28
N ILE A 29 -10.60 -7.64 0.39
CA ILE A 29 -10.62 -7.41 1.84
C ILE A 29 -11.66 -8.34 2.44
N THR A 30 -11.30 -9.10 3.47
CA THR A 30 -12.21 -10.02 4.17
C THR A 30 -12.22 -9.67 5.66
N ALA A 31 -13.40 -9.58 6.26
CA ALA A 31 -13.53 -9.42 7.71
C ALA A 31 -13.07 -10.69 8.43
N ALA A 32 -12.34 -10.53 9.52
CA ALA A 32 -11.84 -11.60 10.36
C ALA A 32 -12.15 -11.29 11.84
N ASP A 33 -12.14 -12.31 12.71
CA ASP A 33 -12.46 -12.12 14.15
C ASP A 33 -11.58 -11.07 14.85
N ALA A 34 -10.36 -10.85 14.36
CA ALA A 34 -9.40 -9.89 14.89
C ALA A 34 -9.28 -8.59 14.07
N GLY A 35 -10.17 -8.34 13.11
CA GLY A 35 -10.14 -7.15 12.25
C GLY A 35 -10.43 -7.48 10.79
N TRP A 36 -9.46 -7.28 9.91
CA TRP A 36 -9.58 -7.60 8.49
C TRP A 36 -8.27 -8.14 7.94
N GLU A 37 -8.38 -9.02 6.95
CA GLU A 37 -7.28 -9.45 6.10
C GLU A 37 -7.51 -8.91 4.70
N ALA A 38 -6.50 -8.27 4.10
CA ALA A 38 -6.57 -7.95 2.69
C ALA A 38 -5.41 -8.54 1.91
N ARG A 39 -5.73 -8.95 0.67
CA ARG A 39 -4.76 -9.41 -0.32
C ARG A 39 -4.94 -8.55 -1.56
N GLY A 40 -3.83 -8.18 -2.17
CA GLY A 40 -3.86 -7.35 -3.36
C GLY A 40 -2.83 -7.77 -4.40
N ARG A 41 -3.01 -7.22 -5.58
CA ARG A 41 -2.07 -7.31 -6.70
C ARG A 41 -2.02 -5.98 -7.44
N LEU A 42 -0.89 -5.72 -8.08
CA LEU A 42 -0.77 -4.62 -9.03
C LEU A 42 -1.76 -4.81 -10.19
N VAL A 43 -2.39 -3.72 -10.63
CA VAL A 43 -3.22 -3.73 -11.84
C VAL A 43 -2.35 -3.66 -13.08
N SER A 44 -1.27 -2.88 -13.03
CA SER A 44 -0.27 -2.85 -14.09
C SER A 44 0.55 -4.14 -14.08
N ASP A 45 0.82 -4.68 -15.27
CA ASP A 45 1.71 -5.83 -15.49
C ASP A 45 3.12 -5.39 -15.93
N GLY A 46 3.38 -4.08 -16.02
CA GLY A 46 4.67 -3.51 -16.42
C GLY A 46 5.73 -3.65 -15.33
N ASP A 47 6.95 -4.02 -15.74
CA ASP A 47 8.07 -4.21 -14.81
C ASP A 47 8.50 -2.88 -14.16
N GLU A 48 8.38 -1.75 -14.85
CA GLU A 48 8.72 -0.42 -14.29
C GLU A 48 7.85 -0.06 -13.07
N ASP A 49 6.53 -0.31 -13.13
CA ASP A 49 5.62 -0.05 -12.00
C ASP A 49 5.91 -1.00 -10.84
N GLN A 50 6.26 -2.25 -11.15
CA GLN A 50 6.63 -3.25 -10.15
C GLN A 50 7.94 -2.87 -9.43
N GLU A 51 8.96 -2.43 -10.17
CA GLU A 51 10.23 -1.98 -9.62
C GLU A 51 10.06 -0.71 -8.78
N ALA A 52 9.27 0.26 -9.25
CA ALA A 52 8.96 1.46 -8.49
C ALA A 52 8.20 1.13 -7.19
N PHE A 53 7.21 0.24 -7.24
CA PHE A 53 6.48 -0.21 -6.07
C PHE A 53 7.39 -0.96 -5.08
N ALA A 54 8.30 -1.81 -5.57
CA ALA A 54 9.27 -2.51 -4.75
C ALA A 54 10.20 -1.54 -4.02
N PHE A 55 10.74 -0.54 -4.74
CA PHE A 55 11.57 0.51 -4.15
C PHE A 55 10.85 1.28 -3.04
N LEU A 56 9.58 1.64 -3.24
CA LEU A 56 8.78 2.33 -2.22
C LEU A 56 8.53 1.45 -0.98
N CYS A 57 8.27 0.14 -1.19
CA CYS A 57 8.13 -0.81 -0.09
C CYS A 57 9.41 -0.94 0.76
N ASP A 58 10.57 -0.96 0.10
CA ASP A 58 11.88 -1.05 0.77
C ASP A 58 12.21 0.21 1.58
N LEU A 59 11.71 1.37 1.12
CA LEU A 59 11.91 2.66 1.80
C LEU A 59 11.01 2.82 3.04
N ASP A 60 9.70 2.59 2.89
CA ASP A 60 8.75 2.46 4.00
C ASP A 60 7.53 1.67 3.52
N PRO A 61 7.19 0.51 4.11
CA PRO A 61 6.07 -0.30 3.65
C PRO A 61 4.70 0.25 4.04
N VAL A 62 4.62 1.47 4.59
CA VAL A 62 3.36 2.09 4.98
C VAL A 62 2.82 2.97 3.86
N PHE A 63 1.60 2.66 3.44
CA PHE A 63 0.89 3.36 2.37
C PHE A 63 -0.47 3.83 2.88
N MET A 64 -1.03 4.82 2.20
CA MET A 64 -2.45 5.15 2.31
C MET A 64 -3.21 4.38 1.23
N LEU A 65 -4.02 3.42 1.64
CA LEU A 65 -4.99 2.75 0.78
C LEU A 65 -6.16 3.70 0.54
N ARG A 66 -6.35 4.14 -0.70
CA ARG A 66 -7.46 4.99 -1.14
C ARG A 66 -8.45 4.20 -1.98
N PHE A 67 -9.71 4.29 -1.62
CA PHE A 67 -10.84 3.65 -2.31
C PHE A 67 -11.44 4.60 -3.36
N GLU A 68 -12.32 4.07 -4.22
CA GLU A 68 -13.01 4.85 -5.27
C GLU A 68 -13.94 5.93 -4.71
N ASP A 69 -14.47 5.74 -3.50
CA ASP A 69 -15.28 6.73 -2.77
C ASP A 69 -14.43 7.77 -2.03
N GLU A 70 -13.12 7.83 -2.32
CA GLU A 70 -12.11 8.68 -1.70
C GLU A 70 -11.83 8.40 -0.21
N SER A 71 -12.48 7.40 0.39
CA SER A 71 -12.14 6.90 1.72
C SER A 71 -10.69 6.42 1.76
N ARG A 72 -10.02 6.61 2.90
CA ARG A 72 -8.59 6.28 3.05
C ARG A 72 -8.31 5.53 4.34
N ALA A 73 -7.41 4.56 4.27
CA ALA A 73 -6.91 3.81 5.42
C ALA A 73 -5.38 3.69 5.35
N ALA A 74 -4.69 3.89 6.47
CA ALA A 74 -3.27 3.61 6.53
C ALA A 74 -3.04 2.10 6.66
N VAL A 75 -2.18 1.55 5.81
CA VAL A 75 -1.91 0.12 5.74
C VAL A 75 -0.42 -0.15 5.69
N THR A 76 0.01 -1.27 6.25
CA THR A 76 1.34 -1.84 6.01
C THR A 76 1.22 -2.88 4.90
N VAL A 77 2.03 -2.71 3.87
CA VAL A 77 2.15 -3.62 2.73
C VAL A 77 3.16 -4.70 3.05
N HIS A 78 2.78 -5.95 2.82
CA HIS A 78 3.64 -7.11 2.92
C HIS A 78 3.79 -7.72 1.52
N PRO A 79 4.83 -7.32 0.76
CA PRO A 79 5.03 -7.81 -0.60
C PRO A 79 5.35 -9.30 -0.62
N SER A 80 4.92 -9.95 -1.69
CA SER A 80 5.11 -11.37 -1.98
C SER A 80 5.24 -11.56 -3.50
N ASP A 81 5.70 -12.73 -3.94
CA ASP A 81 5.73 -13.08 -5.37
C ASP A 81 6.42 -12.00 -6.24
N GLY A 82 7.61 -11.55 -5.81
CA GLY A 82 8.36 -10.51 -6.50
C GLY A 82 7.69 -9.13 -6.51
N HIS A 83 6.86 -8.81 -5.51
CA HIS A 83 6.09 -7.56 -5.39
C HIS A 83 4.90 -7.42 -6.36
N ARG A 84 4.56 -8.47 -7.13
CA ARG A 84 3.32 -8.49 -7.93
C ARG A 84 2.07 -8.73 -7.09
N ARG A 85 2.23 -9.39 -5.94
CA ARG A 85 1.17 -9.67 -4.98
C ARG A 85 1.59 -9.22 -3.59
N PHE A 86 0.63 -8.93 -2.73
CA PHE A 86 0.91 -8.52 -1.37
C PHE A 86 -0.28 -8.82 -0.46
N SER A 87 -0.03 -8.87 0.84
CA SER A 87 -1.07 -8.70 1.85
C SER A 87 -0.99 -7.31 2.47
N LEU A 88 -2.12 -6.83 2.98
CA LEU A 88 -2.20 -5.59 3.74
C LEU A 88 -2.67 -5.89 5.15
N THR A 89 -2.10 -5.18 6.11
CA THR A 89 -2.60 -5.11 7.48
C THR A 89 -2.86 -3.66 7.85
N GLU A 90 -3.78 -3.42 8.77
CA GLU A 90 -3.98 -2.08 9.32
C GLU A 90 -2.68 -1.55 9.91
N TYR A 91 -2.37 -0.30 9.61
CA TYR A 91 -1.22 0.37 10.20
C TYR A 91 -1.64 1.07 11.51
N THR A 92 -1.16 0.58 12.64
CA THR A 92 -1.53 1.09 13.99
C THR A 92 -0.47 1.99 14.63
N GLY A 93 0.57 2.38 13.89
CA GLY A 93 1.64 3.24 14.42
C GLY A 93 1.33 4.73 14.25
N PRO A 94 2.30 5.62 14.55
CA PRO A 94 2.12 7.07 14.43
C PRO A 94 1.78 7.49 12.99
N VAL A 95 0.84 8.43 12.88
CA VAL A 95 0.39 9.06 11.61
C VAL A 95 1.51 9.86 10.94
N GLN A 96 2.43 10.42 11.74
CA GLN A 96 3.56 11.22 11.23
C GLN A 96 4.79 10.32 11.14
N ARG A 97 5.09 9.84 9.94
CA ARG A 97 6.33 9.13 9.63
C ARG A 97 7.29 10.10 8.95
N SER A 98 8.43 10.34 9.58
CA SER A 98 9.58 10.97 8.91
C SER A 98 10.36 9.86 8.23
N VAL A 99 10.27 9.75 6.91
CA VAL A 99 11.16 8.88 6.15
C VAL A 99 12.48 9.62 5.98
N GLU A 100 13.43 9.39 6.89
CA GLU A 100 14.78 9.95 6.79
C GLU A 100 15.55 9.21 5.69
N ASN A 101 15.53 9.74 4.48
CA ASN A 101 16.36 9.21 3.39
C ASN A 101 17.77 9.78 3.53
N ARG A 102 18.69 8.99 4.10
CA ARG A 102 20.11 9.30 4.04
C ARG A 102 20.60 8.96 2.63
N ILE A 103 20.63 9.95 1.75
CA ILE A 103 21.38 9.85 0.50
C ILE A 103 22.86 9.89 0.88
N ASP A 104 23.48 8.72 1.02
CA ASP A 104 24.94 8.62 1.04
C ASP A 104 25.44 8.98 -0.37
N LEU A 105 25.95 10.21 -0.54
CA LEU A 105 26.62 10.72 -1.74
C LEU A 105 28.08 10.24 -1.83
#